data_AF-A0AAW9HIX6-F1
#
_entry.id   AF-A0AAW9HIX6-F1
#
_cell.length_a   1.000
_cell.length_b   1.000
_cell.length_c   1.000
_cell.angle_alpha   90.00
_cell.angle_beta   90.00
_cell.angle_gamma   90.00
#
_symmetry.space_group_name_H-M   'P 1'
#
loop_
_entity.id
_entity.type
_entity.pdbx_description
1 polymer ?
#
loop_
_entity_poly.entity_id
_entity_poly.type
_entity_poly.pdbx_seq_one_letter_code
_entity_poly.pdbx_strand_id
1 'polypeptide(L)'
;MPGQPEYDPSRSPVTVDILTIQRLVLRHAGRGTLRGKNSNKETVNFGVTIGNYRSLNSTRSVPTTWVNIHYSKTGAHIVPAAPREEDHASKN
;
A
#
# COMPACT_ATOMS: atom_id res chain seq x y z
N MET A 1 -1.45 3.67 12.06
CA MET A 1 -2.80 4.05 11.58
C MET A 1 -3.21 5.32 12.32
N PRO A 2 -4.02 6.22 11.75
CA PRO A 2 -4.51 7.40 12.47
C PRO A 2 -5.09 7.02 13.84
N GLY A 3 -4.71 7.74 14.89
CA GLY A 3 -5.15 7.47 16.27
C GLY A 3 -4.36 6.40 17.02
N GLN A 4 -3.27 5.85 16.45
CA GLN A 4 -2.33 4.97 17.17
C GLN A 4 -1.12 5.76 17.71
N PRO A 5 -0.47 5.34 18.80
CA PRO A 5 0.68 6.03 19.38
C PRO A 5 1.84 6.25 18.38
N GLU A 6 2.05 5.31 17.46
CA GLU A 6 3.10 5.34 16.43
C GLU A 6 2.64 6.05 15.13
N TYR A 7 1.55 6.82 15.17
CA TYR A 7 1.03 7.50 13.99
C TYR A 7 1.87 8.73 13.62
N ASP A 8 2.53 8.65 12.47
CA ASP A 8 3.24 9.77 11.86
C ASP A 8 2.46 10.28 10.63
N PRO A 9 1.83 11.47 10.69
CA PRO A 9 1.09 12.04 9.57
C PRO A 9 1.98 12.47 8.40
N SER A 10 3.30 12.52 8.58
CA SER A 10 4.27 12.79 7.50
C SER A 10 4.55 11.56 6.62
N ARG A 11 4.04 10.38 7.00
CA ARG A 11 4.17 9.12 6.24
C ARG A 11 2.92 8.82 5.42
N SER A 12 2.93 7.68 4.74
CA SER A 12 1.77 7.12 4.03
C SER A 12 0.92 6.28 5.00
N PRO A 13 -0.23 6.78 5.51
CA PRO A 13 -1.02 6.02 6.46
C PRO A 13 -1.92 5.00 5.77
N VAL A 14 -1.95 3.80 6.35
CA VAL A 14 -3.02 2.83 6.08
C VAL A 14 -4.26 3.24 6.86
N THR A 15 -5.42 3.22 6.20
CA THR A 15 -6.70 3.69 6.76
C THR A 15 -7.71 2.56 7.00
N VAL A 16 -7.44 1.37 6.46
CA VAL A 16 -8.27 0.16 6.67
C VAL A 16 -7.82 -0.61 7.91
N ASP A 17 -8.73 -1.43 8.47
CA ASP A 17 -8.45 -2.26 9.63
C ASP A 17 -7.50 -3.44 9.32
N ILE A 18 -6.88 -3.99 10.37
CA ILE A 18 -5.88 -5.06 10.27
C ILE A 18 -6.41 -6.34 9.60
N LEU A 19 -7.67 -6.72 9.83
CA LEU A 19 -8.24 -7.94 9.25
C LEU A 19 -8.48 -7.75 7.76
N THR A 20 -8.91 -6.56 7.35
CA THR A 20 -9.03 -6.19 5.94
C THR A 20 -7.67 -6.25 5.24
N ILE A 21 -6.60 -5.73 5.86
CA ILE A 21 -5.23 -5.82 5.33
C ILE A 21 -4.83 -7.29 5.12
N GLN A 22 -5.02 -8.12 6.14
CA GLN A 22 -4.65 -9.54 6.09
C GLN A 22 -5.38 -10.26 4.95
N ARG A 23 -6.70 -10.03 4.79
CA ARG A 23 -7.50 -10.61 3.70
C ARG A 23 -7.01 -10.14 2.33
N LEU A 24 -6.68 -8.86 2.19
CA LEU A 24 -6.21 -8.30 0.92
C LEU A 24 -4.84 -8.84 0.53
N VAL A 25 -3.91 -8.96 1.50
CA VAL A 25 -2.60 -9.58 1.29
C VAL A 25 -2.78 -11.04 0.87
N LEU A 26 -3.56 -11.84 1.59
CA LEU A 26 -3.80 -13.24 1.24
C LEU A 26 -4.41 -13.41 -0.16
N ARG A 27 -5.24 -12.47 -0.60
CA ARG A 27 -5.91 -12.52 -1.90
C ARG A 27 -4.99 -12.10 -3.06
N HIS A 28 -4.14 -11.10 -2.87
CA HIS A 28 -3.42 -10.44 -3.96
C HIS A 28 -1.90 -10.68 -3.96
N ALA A 29 -1.32 -11.15 -2.87
CA ALA A 29 0.10 -11.49 -2.80
C ALA A 29 0.51 -12.46 -3.94
N GLY A 30 1.67 -12.20 -4.55
CA GLY A 30 2.20 -12.96 -5.68
C GLY A 30 1.61 -12.60 -7.05
N ARG A 31 0.66 -11.65 -7.12
CA ARG A 31 0.04 -11.20 -8.38
C ARG A 31 0.62 -9.90 -8.92
N GLY A 32 1.43 -9.21 -8.13
CA GLY A 32 2.05 -7.93 -8.44
C GLY A 32 3.42 -8.07 -9.11
N THR A 33 4.12 -6.95 -9.17
CA THR A 33 5.47 -6.87 -9.74
C THR A 33 6.52 -6.90 -8.64
N LEU A 34 7.45 -7.85 -8.69
CA LEU A 34 8.61 -7.88 -7.80
C LEU A 34 9.56 -6.71 -8.09
N ARG A 35 10.03 -6.01 -7.05
CA ARG A 35 10.96 -4.87 -7.18
C ARG A 35 12.41 -5.34 -7.35
N GLY A 36 12.67 -6.18 -8.35
CA GLY A 36 13.98 -6.74 -8.69
C GLY A 36 14.07 -8.26 -8.51
N LYS A 37 15.09 -8.89 -9.13
CA LYS A 37 15.25 -10.37 -9.22
C LYS A 37 15.28 -11.10 -7.88
N ASN A 38 15.83 -10.48 -6.83
CA ASN A 38 15.96 -11.07 -5.48
C ASN A 38 15.26 -10.21 -4.41
N SER A 39 14.20 -9.49 -4.80
CA SER A 39 13.55 -8.54 -3.91
C SER A 39 12.45 -9.21 -3.11
N ASN A 40 12.46 -9.02 -1.80
CA ASN A 40 11.36 -9.39 -0.90
C ASN A 40 10.23 -8.33 -0.92
N LYS A 41 10.17 -7.52 -1.98
CA LYS A 41 9.23 -6.42 -2.13
C LYS A 41 8.44 -6.60 -3.40
N GLU A 42 7.12 -6.57 -3.26
CA GLU A 42 6.17 -6.70 -4.35
C GLU A 42 5.28 -5.47 -4.40
N THR A 43 5.08 -4.88 -5.57
CA THR A 43 4.10 -3.82 -5.78
C THR A 43 2.84 -4.42 -6.39
N VAL A 44 1.71 -4.29 -5.71
CA VAL A 44 0.44 -4.92 -6.12
C VAL A 44 -0.74 -3.96 -5.92
N ASN A 45 -1.73 -4.05 -6.82
CA ASN A 45 -2.99 -3.34 -6.70
C ASN A 45 -3.99 -4.22 -5.92
N PHE A 46 -4.54 -3.69 -4.82
CA PHE A 46 -5.55 -4.37 -4.03
C PHE A 46 -6.98 -4.16 -4.55
N GLY A 47 -7.16 -3.31 -5.56
CA GLY A 47 -8.46 -2.99 -6.15
C GLY A 47 -9.40 -2.18 -5.25
N VAL A 48 -8.96 -1.85 -4.03
CA VAL A 48 -9.71 -1.06 -3.05
C VAL A 48 -8.76 -0.06 -2.41
N THR A 49 -9.28 1.12 -2.06
CA THR A 49 -8.48 2.15 -1.38
C THR A 49 -8.07 1.67 0.00
N ILE A 50 -6.76 1.59 0.24
CA ILE A 50 -6.19 1.02 1.48
C ILE A 50 -5.61 2.09 2.39
N GLY A 51 -5.34 3.27 1.85
CA GLY A 51 -4.62 4.31 2.54
C GLY A 51 -4.29 5.44 1.60
N ASN A 52 -3.51 6.38 2.14
CA ASN A 52 -3.04 7.50 1.36
C ASN A 52 -1.54 7.37 1.12
N TYR A 53 -1.13 7.55 -0.13
CA TYR A 53 0.26 7.74 -0.50
C TYR A 53 0.64 9.20 -0.27
N ARG A 54 1.75 9.42 0.42
CA ARG A 54 2.35 10.75 0.57
C ARG A 54 3.68 10.77 -0.17
N SER A 55 3.80 11.67 -1.14
CA SER A 55 5.05 11.87 -1.87
C SER A 55 6.07 12.60 -1.00
N LEU A 56 7.34 12.19 -1.02
CA LEU A 56 8.40 12.87 -0.28
C LEU A 56 8.62 14.32 -0.75
N ASN A 57 8.24 14.61 -2.00
CA ASN A 57 8.43 15.92 -2.62
C ASN A 57 7.22 16.85 -2.46
N SER A 58 6.15 16.40 -1.79
CA SER A 58 4.92 17.17 -1.65
C SER A 58 4.22 16.92 -0.32
N THR A 59 3.55 17.94 0.20
CA THR A 59 2.64 17.78 1.34
C THR A 59 1.31 17.12 0.94
N ARG A 60 1.10 16.84 -0.36
CA ARG A 60 -0.11 16.20 -0.88
C ARG A 60 -0.16 14.72 -0.50
N SER A 61 -1.32 14.34 0.03
CA SER A 61 -1.69 12.96 0.35
C SER A 61 -2.76 12.53 -0.64
N VAL A 62 -2.53 11.44 -1.37
CA VAL A 62 -3.46 10.93 -2.40
C VAL A 62 -3.94 9.54 -2.02
N PRO A 63 -5.26 9.25 -2.08
CA PRO A 63 -5.76 7.90 -1.90
C PRO A 63 -5.11 6.94 -2.91
N THR A 64 -4.79 5.72 -2.47
CA THR A 64 -4.18 4.71 -3.34
C THR A 64 -4.76 3.33 -3.08
N THR A 65 -4.87 2.54 -4.14
CA THR A 65 -5.18 1.11 -4.11
C THR A 65 -3.91 0.25 -4.23
N TRP A 66 -2.78 0.88 -4.56
CA TRP A 66 -1.50 0.21 -4.73
C TRP A 66 -0.74 0.15 -3.42
N VAL A 67 -0.10 -0.98 -3.20
CA VAL A 67 0.76 -1.21 -2.05
C VAL A 67 2.09 -1.81 -2.46
N ASN A 68 3.11 -1.52 -1.65
CA ASN A 68 4.30 -2.35 -1.57
C ASN A 68 4.12 -3.33 -0.42
N ILE A 69 4.04 -4.62 -0.74
CA ILE A 69 4.15 -5.70 0.24
C ILE A 69 5.63 -5.92 0.50
N HIS A 70 6.03 -5.83 1.76
CA HIS A 70 7.36 -6.22 2.22
C HIS A 70 7.26 -7.55 2.95
N TYR A 71 7.82 -8.59 2.33
CA TYR A 71 7.91 -9.92 2.91
C TYR A 71 9.09 -10.01 3.89
N SER A 72 8.87 -10.65 5.03
CA SER A 72 9.89 -11.01 6.00
C SER A 72 9.74 -12.48 6.39
N LYS A 73 10.68 -13.00 7.18
CA LYS A 73 10.58 -14.37 7.71
C LYS A 73 9.43 -14.57 8.70
N THR A 74 8.98 -13.48 9.33
CA THR A 74 7.96 -13.49 10.40
C THR A 74 6.59 -13.01 9.94
N GLY A 75 6.44 -12.63 8.66
CA GLY A 75 5.17 -12.17 8.11
C GLY A 75 5.36 -11.19 6.95
N ALA A 76 4.38 -10.33 6.76
CA ALA A 76 4.43 -9.28 5.76
C ALA A 76 3.80 -7.99 6.32
N HIS A 77 4.30 -6.85 5.87
CA HIS A 77 3.65 -5.56 6.10
C HIS A 77 3.46 -4.83 4.77
N ILE A 78 2.45 -3.96 4.73
CA ILE A 78 2.11 -3.19 3.55
C ILE A 78 2.46 -1.72 3.73
N VAL A 79 2.86 -1.09 2.64
CA VAL A 79 3.08 0.36 2.57
C VAL A 79 2.30 0.91 1.39
N PRO A 80 1.41 1.90 1.57
CA PRO A 80 0.72 2.54 0.44
C PRO A 80 1.74 3.07 -0.57
N ALA A 81 1.54 2.72 -1.83
CA ALA A 81 2.43 3.06 -2.94
C ALA A 81 1.83 4.17 -3.80
N ALA A 82 2.68 4.81 -4.62
CA ALA A 82 2.21 5.81 -5.57
C ALA A 82 1.11 5.20 -6.46
N PRO A 83 -0.05 5.88 -6.61
CA PRO A 83 -1.07 5.46 -7.55
C PRO A 83 -0.48 5.49 -8.96
N ARG A 84 -0.94 4.59 -9.82
CA ARG A 84 -0.55 4.55 -11.24
C ARG A 84 -1.61 5.27 -12.07
N GLU A 85 -1.24 5.70 -13.27
CA GLU A 85 -2.17 6.40 -14.20
C GLU A 85 -3.48 5.63 -14.42
N GLU A 86 -3.40 4.30 -14.36
CA GLU A 86 -4.50 3.33 -14.44
C GLU A 86 -5.62 3.62 -13.41
N ASP A 87 -5.28 4.16 -12.23
CA ASP A 87 -6.23 4.43 -11.15
C ASP A 87 -7.05 5.72 -11.38
N HIS A 88 -6.52 6.65 -12.19
CA HIS A 88 -7.23 7.87 -12.55
C HIS A 88 -8.28 7.65 -13.65
N ALA A 89 -8.15 6.56 -14.42
CA ALA A 89 -9.03 6.25 -15.54
C ALA A 89 -10.34 5.55 -15.15
N SER A 90 -10.48 5.02 -13.91
CA SER A 90 -11.71 4.35 -13.45
C SER A 90 -12.80 5.30 -12.92
N LYS A 91 -12.81 6.57 -13.34
CA LYS A 91 -13.86 7.55 -13.00
C LYS A 91 -14.68 8.04 -14.20
N ASN A 92 -14.75 7.24 -15.28
CA ASN A 92 -15.62 7.53 -16.42
C ASN A 92 -16.82 6.59 -16.47
#